data_AF-B9WA69-F1
#
_entry.id   AF-B9WA69-F1
#
_cell.length_a   1.000
_cell.length_b   1.000
_cell.length_c   1.000
_cell.angle_alpha   90.00
_cell.angle_beta   90.00
_cell.angle_gamma   90.00
#
_symmetry.space_group_name_H-M   'P 1'
#
loop_
_entity.id
_entity.type
_entity.pdbx_description
1 polymer ?
#
loop_
_entity_poly.entity_id
_entity_poly.type
_entity_poly.pdbx_seq_one_letter_code
_entity_poly.pdbx_strand_id
1 'polypeptide(L)'
;MHRLRKYSSSCLSEQFRLAMGRTASQAMILTSATTTINELHGMTLGSVCSLSVFPSPLIQFNLHLPSYTSTELHKHKFLALHVLPPTKNSVHLSRIFAKGVKLNKGTKLAATKEEKIDGQVFHEMTKPFTRLQQGVDYSFYDIAGVQIPVLNDVETTLICQTQDTFPVDNHEIWVASVVDILHNKTYSQKSGGILYFDRGFHKIGKSLSED
;
A
#
# COMPACT_ATOMS: atom_id res chain seq x y z
N MET A 1 30.30 23.82 -17.38
CA MET A 1 29.91 22.53 -18.00
C MET A 1 30.05 21.44 -16.94
N HIS A 2 28.99 21.15 -16.16
CA HIS A 2 29.07 20.11 -15.13
C HIS A 2 29.07 18.73 -15.79
N ARG A 3 30.18 17.99 -15.67
CA ARG A 3 30.26 16.57 -16.02
C ARG A 3 29.24 15.81 -15.18
N LEU A 4 28.17 15.31 -15.80
CA LEU A 4 27.28 14.32 -15.20
C LEU A 4 28.11 13.12 -14.76
N ARG A 5 28.24 12.90 -13.44
CA ARG A 5 28.88 11.71 -12.89
C ARG A 5 28.03 10.50 -13.25
N LYS A 6 28.57 9.63 -14.11
CA LYS A 6 27.97 8.33 -14.40
C LYS A 6 28.28 7.39 -13.23
N TYR A 7 27.37 7.30 -12.27
CA TYR A 7 27.41 6.25 -11.25
C TYR A 7 26.99 4.91 -11.87
N SER A 8 27.56 3.78 -11.40
CA SER A 8 26.96 2.48 -11.70
C SER A 8 25.59 2.41 -11.01
N SER A 9 24.59 1.84 -11.69
CA SER A 9 23.24 1.70 -11.14
C SER A 9 23.24 1.04 -9.75
N SER A 10 24.06 0.02 -9.53
CA SER A 10 24.19 -0.68 -8.24
C SER A 10 24.67 0.20 -7.08
N CYS A 11 25.64 1.08 -7.31
CA CYS A 11 26.15 1.99 -6.28
C CYS A 11 25.11 3.06 -5.93
N LEU A 12 24.36 3.53 -6.93
CA LEU A 12 23.31 4.51 -6.71
C LEU A 12 22.10 3.90 -5.99
N SER A 13 21.77 2.62 -6.21
CA SER A 13 20.62 1.96 -5.55
C SER A 13 20.72 1.94 -4.03
N GLU A 14 21.89 1.63 -3.46
CA GLU A 14 22.07 1.65 -2.00
C GLU A 14 22.00 3.08 -1.45
N GLN A 15 22.68 4.03 -2.10
CA GLN A 15 22.64 5.44 -1.70
C GLN A 15 21.23 6.02 -1.80
N PHE A 16 20.48 5.64 -2.84
CA PHE A 16 19.08 6.01 -3.03
C PHE A 16 18.22 5.45 -1.90
N ARG A 17 18.35 4.16 -1.55
CA ARG A 17 17.62 3.55 -0.42
C ARG A 17 17.94 4.25 0.90
N LEU A 18 19.20 4.57 1.15
CA LEU A 18 19.61 5.31 2.35
C LEU A 18 19.02 6.73 2.37
N ALA A 19 19.02 7.42 1.22
CA ALA A 19 18.41 8.74 1.08
C ALA A 19 16.89 8.70 1.32
N MET A 20 16.20 7.72 0.72
CA MET A 20 14.76 7.51 0.93
C MET A 20 14.43 7.09 2.38
N GLY A 21 15.36 6.45 3.09
CA GLY A 21 15.22 6.18 4.52
C GLY A 21 15.18 7.45 5.40
N ARG A 22 15.58 8.61 4.86
CA ARG A 22 15.54 9.91 5.54
C ARG A 22 14.20 10.64 5.38
N THR A 23 13.32 10.13 4.52
CA THR A 23 11.98 10.71 4.31
C THR A 23 10.94 9.88 5.05
N ALA A 24 10.03 10.54 5.76
CA ALA A 24 8.87 9.89 6.32
C ALA A 24 7.78 9.75 5.25
N SER A 25 7.11 8.60 5.24
CA SER A 25 5.98 8.34 4.34
C SER A 25 4.73 7.97 5.14
N GLN A 26 3.56 8.40 4.68
CA GLN A 26 2.32 7.92 5.27
C GLN A 26 2.13 6.44 4.91
N ALA A 27 1.86 5.60 5.92
CA ALA A 27 1.54 4.19 5.69
C ALA A 27 0.03 3.99 5.64
N MET A 28 -0.45 3.49 4.52
CA MET A 28 -1.85 3.10 4.31
C MET A 28 -1.95 1.60 4.04
N ILE A 29 -3.15 1.04 4.18
CA ILE A 29 -3.44 -0.32 3.70
C ILE A 29 -4.34 -0.23 2.48
N LEU A 30 -3.93 -0.90 1.40
CA LEU A 30 -4.76 -1.15 0.23
C LEU A 30 -5.40 -2.52 0.34
N THR A 31 -6.68 -2.64 0.04
CA THR A 31 -7.37 -3.91 -0.22
C THR A 31 -7.98 -3.89 -1.61
N SER A 32 -7.89 -5.00 -2.33
CA SER A 32 -8.50 -5.12 -3.65
C SER A 32 -9.92 -5.68 -3.56
N ALA A 33 -10.76 -5.31 -4.51
CA ALA A 33 -12.05 -5.96 -4.69
C ALA A 33 -11.89 -7.44 -5.06
N THR A 34 -12.95 -8.21 -4.81
CA THR A 34 -13.04 -9.63 -5.14
C THR A 34 -14.46 -10.01 -5.53
N THR A 35 -14.59 -11.08 -6.32
CA THR A 35 -15.84 -11.85 -6.49
C THR A 35 -15.85 -13.14 -5.65
N THR A 36 -14.72 -13.50 -5.05
CA THR A 36 -14.51 -14.77 -4.36
C THR A 36 -14.02 -14.49 -2.94
N ILE A 37 -14.85 -14.76 -1.94
CA ILE A 37 -14.56 -14.45 -0.52
C ILE A 37 -13.28 -15.14 -0.01
N ASN A 38 -12.84 -16.23 -0.64
CA ASN A 38 -11.61 -16.94 -0.28
C ASN A 38 -10.33 -16.32 -0.88
N GLU A 39 -10.45 -15.34 -1.77
CA GLU A 39 -9.35 -14.68 -2.48
C GLU A 39 -9.34 -13.19 -2.12
N LEU A 40 -8.95 -12.91 -0.87
CA LEU A 40 -8.82 -11.55 -0.36
C LEU A 40 -7.36 -11.12 -0.40
N HIS A 41 -7.11 -10.00 -1.05
CA HIS A 41 -5.78 -9.46 -1.25
C HIS A 41 -5.69 -8.00 -0.81
N GLY A 42 -4.48 -7.63 -0.41
CA GLY A 42 -4.19 -6.31 0.10
C GLY A 42 -2.76 -6.24 0.63
N MET A 43 -2.27 -5.01 0.77
CA MET A 43 -0.92 -4.75 1.25
C MET A 43 -0.78 -3.37 1.87
N THR A 44 0.28 -3.21 2.67
CA THR A 44 0.67 -1.91 3.21
C THR A 44 1.47 -1.15 2.15
N LEU A 45 1.14 0.13 1.95
CA LEU A 45 1.80 1.01 0.98
C LEU A 45 2.29 2.28 1.66
N GLY A 46 3.48 2.74 1.25
CA GLY A 46 4.04 4.06 1.62
C GLY A 46 4.11 5.05 0.45
N SER A 47 3.63 4.65 -0.73
CA SER A 47 3.78 5.36 -2.01
C SER A 47 2.52 6.12 -2.44
N VAL A 48 1.52 6.23 -1.57
CA VAL A 48 0.24 6.87 -1.89
C VAL A 48 0.39 8.39 -1.91
N CYS A 49 -0.11 9.02 -2.97
CA CYS A 49 -0.13 10.47 -3.14
C CYS A 49 -1.51 10.93 -3.68
N SER A 50 -1.95 12.12 -3.27
CA SER A 50 -3.07 12.79 -3.93
C SER A 50 -2.60 13.32 -5.29
N LEU A 51 -3.35 13.03 -6.35
CA LEU A 51 -2.99 13.40 -7.71
C LEU A 51 -3.79 14.61 -8.21
N SER A 52 -5.10 14.63 -7.98
CA SER A 52 -5.98 15.72 -8.42
C SER A 52 -7.15 15.86 -7.45
N VAL A 53 -7.64 17.09 -7.28
CA VAL A 53 -8.91 17.38 -6.60
C VAL A 53 -9.98 17.83 -7.59
N PHE A 54 -9.59 18.45 -8.71
CA PHE A 54 -10.49 18.98 -9.74
C PHE A 54 -9.92 18.65 -11.14
N PRO A 55 -10.73 18.18 -12.11
CA PRO A 55 -12.19 18.05 -12.08
C PRO A 55 -12.71 16.86 -11.26
N SER A 56 -11.87 15.85 -11.02
CA SER A 56 -12.20 14.67 -10.23
C SER A 56 -11.13 14.40 -9.17
N PRO A 57 -11.51 13.84 -8.00
CA PRO A 57 -10.58 13.44 -6.97
C PRO A 57 -9.82 12.17 -7.41
N LEU A 58 -8.53 12.32 -7.68
CA LEU A 58 -7.64 11.24 -8.09
C LEU A 58 -6.52 11.04 -7.07
N ILE A 59 -6.06 9.81 -7.00
CA ILE A 59 -4.91 9.38 -6.20
C ILE A 59 -3.97 8.54 -7.07
N GLN A 60 -2.71 8.48 -6.66
CA GLN A 60 -1.70 7.65 -7.27
C GLN A 60 -0.97 6.81 -6.22
N PHE A 61 -0.62 5.58 -6.55
CA PHE A 61 0.22 4.70 -5.72
C PHE A 61 1.03 3.74 -6.59
N ASN A 62 2.04 3.11 -5.99
CA ASN A 62 2.94 2.20 -6.70
C ASN A 62 2.88 0.81 -6.07
N LEU A 63 2.85 -0.24 -6.91
CA LEU A 63 2.93 -1.63 -6.50
C LEU A 63 4.17 -2.28 -7.13
N HIS A 64 4.93 -3.05 -6.37
CA HIS A 64 6.01 -3.87 -6.91
C HIS A 64 5.44 -5.16 -7.50
N LEU A 65 6.08 -5.68 -8.54
CA LEU A 65 5.68 -6.92 -9.22
C LEU A 65 6.66 -8.06 -8.93
N PRO A 66 6.20 -9.31 -8.78
CA PRO A 66 4.81 -9.76 -8.91
C PRO A 66 3.98 -9.53 -7.63
N SER A 67 2.70 -9.19 -7.78
CA SER A 67 1.78 -8.93 -6.66
C SER A 67 0.39 -9.50 -6.93
N TYR A 68 -0.14 -10.32 -6.00
CA TYR A 68 -1.54 -10.80 -6.09
C TYR A 68 -2.52 -9.63 -6.07
N THR A 69 -2.21 -8.61 -5.27
CA THR A 69 -3.04 -7.41 -5.19
C THR A 69 -3.11 -6.72 -6.55
N SER A 70 -1.99 -6.56 -7.27
CA SER A 70 -1.99 -6.02 -8.64
C SER A 70 -2.88 -6.85 -9.58
N THR A 71 -2.77 -8.19 -9.54
CA THR A 71 -3.63 -9.08 -10.35
C THR A 71 -5.12 -8.83 -10.09
N GLU A 72 -5.51 -8.72 -8.82
CA GLU A 72 -6.91 -8.44 -8.46
C GLU A 72 -7.36 -7.03 -8.86
N LEU A 73 -6.49 -6.03 -8.77
CA LEU A 73 -6.79 -4.68 -9.26
C LEU A 73 -6.99 -4.65 -10.77
N HIS A 74 -6.20 -5.39 -11.53
CA HIS A 74 -6.38 -5.53 -12.97
C HIS A 74 -7.71 -6.18 -13.31
N LYS A 75 -8.12 -7.18 -12.53
CA LYS A 75 -9.34 -7.96 -12.75
C LYS A 75 -10.62 -7.22 -12.36
N HIS A 76 -10.67 -6.67 -11.14
CA HIS A 76 -11.89 -6.13 -10.55
C HIS A 76 -12.00 -4.61 -10.61
N LYS A 77 -10.90 -3.90 -10.87
CA LYS A 77 -10.85 -2.43 -11.03
C LYS A 77 -11.31 -1.59 -9.83
N PHE A 78 -11.57 -2.20 -8.68
CA PHE A 78 -11.98 -1.51 -7.46
C PHE A 78 -11.07 -1.86 -6.29
N LEU A 79 -10.89 -0.90 -5.38
CA LEU A 79 -10.04 -1.02 -4.20
C LEU A 79 -10.49 -0.11 -3.07
N ALA A 80 -10.00 -0.38 -1.86
CA ALA A 80 -10.11 0.52 -0.72
C ALA A 80 -8.72 0.89 -0.19
N LEU A 81 -8.51 2.18 0.06
CA LEU A 81 -7.34 2.69 0.77
C LEU A 81 -7.71 3.16 2.17
N HIS A 82 -6.98 2.66 3.15
CA HIS A 82 -7.28 2.84 4.55
C HIS A 82 -6.27 3.77 5.19
N VAL A 83 -6.75 4.92 5.67
CA VAL A 83 -5.99 5.81 6.55
C VAL A 83 -6.13 5.29 7.97
N LEU A 84 -5.01 4.82 8.51
CA LEU A 84 -4.97 4.16 9.81
C LEU A 84 -4.66 5.17 10.93
N PRO A 85 -5.41 5.18 12.05
CA PRO A 85 -5.10 6.02 13.20
C PRO A 85 -3.78 5.60 13.87
N PRO A 86 -3.09 6.46 14.63
CA PRO A 86 -1.81 6.13 15.26
C PRO A 86 -1.96 5.27 16.53
N THR A 87 -2.47 4.05 16.37
CA THR A 87 -2.71 3.09 17.46
C THR A 87 -1.78 1.87 17.36
N LYS A 88 -1.66 1.12 18.46
CA LYS A 88 -0.96 -0.18 18.45
C LYS A 88 -1.59 -1.17 17.49
N ASN A 89 -2.92 -1.15 17.34
CA ASN A 89 -3.64 -2.02 16.42
C ASN A 89 -3.31 -1.68 14.96
N SER A 90 -3.25 -0.41 14.61
CA SER A 90 -2.86 0.04 13.27
C SER A 90 -1.42 -0.36 12.90
N VAL A 91 -0.49 -0.32 13.86
CA VAL A 91 0.86 -0.88 13.68
C VAL A 91 0.81 -2.39 13.45
N HIS A 92 -0.04 -3.10 14.19
CA HIS A 92 -0.22 -4.55 14.04
C HIS A 92 -0.76 -4.91 12.65
N LEU A 93 -1.85 -4.26 12.22
CA LEU A 93 -2.46 -4.44 10.90
C LEU A 93 -1.47 -4.12 9.78
N SER A 94 -0.76 -2.99 9.86
CA SER A 94 0.23 -2.61 8.85
C SER A 94 1.35 -3.65 8.71
N ARG A 95 1.73 -4.32 9.81
CA ARG A 95 2.69 -5.42 9.76
C ARG A 95 2.09 -6.70 9.19
N ILE A 96 0.81 -6.99 9.38
CA ILE A 96 0.12 -8.13 8.74
C ILE A 96 0.11 -7.94 7.23
N PHE A 97 -0.29 -6.75 6.77
CA PHE A 97 -0.40 -6.42 5.35
C PHE A 97 0.95 -6.17 4.65
N ALA A 98 2.03 -5.92 5.40
CA ALA A 98 3.39 -5.86 4.85
C ALA A 98 4.12 -7.22 4.81
N LYS A 99 3.60 -8.26 5.49
CA LYS A 99 4.25 -9.57 5.56
C LYS A 99 3.96 -10.37 4.28
N GLY A 100 4.91 -10.34 3.34
CA GLY A 100 4.93 -11.28 2.21
C GLY A 100 4.95 -12.74 2.67
N VAL A 101 4.40 -13.65 1.86
CA VAL A 101 4.49 -15.09 2.13
C VAL A 101 5.93 -15.55 1.89
N LYS A 102 6.62 -15.91 2.96
CA LYS A 102 7.85 -16.70 2.88
C LYS A 102 7.45 -18.15 2.61
N LEU A 103 7.49 -18.61 1.37
CA LEU A 103 7.33 -20.03 1.08
C LEU A 103 8.43 -20.82 1.81
N ASN A 104 8.05 -21.89 2.50
CA ASN A 104 8.96 -22.76 3.22
C ASN A 104 10.10 -23.25 2.31
N LYS A 105 11.27 -23.52 2.89
CA LYS A 105 12.55 -23.93 2.26
C LYS A 105 12.51 -25.15 1.30
N GLY A 106 11.34 -25.73 0.96
CA GLY A 106 11.19 -26.96 0.17
C GLY A 106 10.60 -26.79 -1.23
N THR A 107 9.81 -25.75 -1.51
CA THR A 107 9.21 -25.51 -2.84
C THR A 107 9.68 -24.15 -3.36
N LYS A 108 10.83 -24.16 -4.04
CA LYS A 108 11.30 -23.00 -4.79
C LYS A 108 10.35 -22.79 -5.98
N LEU A 109 9.45 -21.80 -5.90
CA LEU A 109 9.10 -21.08 -7.13
C LEU A 109 10.42 -20.58 -7.71
N ALA A 110 10.66 -20.85 -8.99
CA ALA A 110 11.88 -20.41 -9.63
C ALA A 110 11.91 -18.88 -9.52
N ALA A 111 12.88 -18.35 -8.77
CA ALA A 111 13.07 -16.92 -8.66
C ALA A 111 13.08 -16.33 -10.07
N THR A 112 12.21 -15.34 -10.30
CA THR A 112 12.15 -14.67 -11.60
C THR A 112 13.52 -14.04 -11.89
N LYS A 113 13.83 -13.79 -13.17
CA LYS A 113 15.13 -13.21 -13.51
C LYS A 113 15.32 -11.84 -12.84
N GLU A 114 14.21 -11.15 -12.59
CA GLU A 114 14.06 -9.85 -11.96
C GLU A 114 14.34 -9.92 -10.44
N GLU A 115 13.84 -10.94 -9.73
CA GLU A 115 14.09 -11.15 -8.29
C GLU A 115 15.56 -11.44 -7.95
N LYS A 116 16.31 -12.05 -8.88
CA LYS A 116 17.74 -12.32 -8.71
C LYS A 116 18.60 -11.06 -8.86
N ILE A 117 18.10 -10.03 -9.52
CA ILE A 117 18.81 -8.76 -9.75
C ILE A 117 18.75 -7.89 -8.49
N ASP A 118 17.64 -7.93 -7.74
CA ASP A 118 17.47 -7.12 -6.52
C ASP A 118 18.09 -7.73 -5.24
N GLY A 119 18.64 -8.95 -5.35
CA GLY A 119 19.39 -9.59 -4.26
C GLY A 119 18.56 -10.03 -3.05
N GLN A 120 17.23 -9.86 -3.07
CA GLN A 120 16.32 -10.34 -2.04
C GLN A 120 15.14 -11.07 -2.68
N VAL A 121 14.94 -12.33 -2.27
CA VAL A 121 13.75 -13.11 -2.64
C VAL A 121 12.57 -12.60 -1.80
N PHE A 122 11.96 -11.49 -2.24
CA PHE A 122 10.76 -10.93 -1.63
C PHE A 122 9.55 -11.25 -2.50
N HIS A 123 8.85 -12.32 -2.16
CA HIS A 123 7.56 -12.61 -2.79
C HIS A 123 6.50 -11.73 -2.10
N GLU A 124 6.03 -10.68 -2.79
CA GLU A 124 4.89 -9.83 -2.39
C GLU A 124 3.54 -10.54 -2.51
N MET A 125 3.54 -11.83 -2.22
CA MET A 125 2.36 -12.66 -2.21
C MET A 125 1.77 -12.63 -0.80
N THR A 126 1.23 -11.48 -0.38
CA THR A 126 0.61 -11.34 0.93
C THR A 126 -0.74 -12.08 0.98
N LYS A 127 -1.04 -12.72 2.11
CA LYS A 127 -2.38 -13.30 2.42
C LYS A 127 -2.88 -12.80 3.79
N PRO A 128 -3.05 -11.47 3.94
CA PRO A 128 -3.24 -10.84 5.25
C PRO A 128 -4.53 -11.30 5.93
N PHE A 129 -5.58 -11.56 5.16
CA PHE A 129 -6.91 -11.96 5.67
C PHE A 129 -6.96 -13.34 6.32
N THR A 130 -5.94 -14.18 6.14
CA THR A 130 -5.83 -15.45 6.89
C THR A 130 -5.67 -15.25 8.41
N ARG A 131 -5.34 -14.02 8.83
CA ARG A 131 -5.13 -13.62 10.23
C ARG A 131 -6.20 -12.65 10.74
N LEU A 132 -7.25 -12.41 9.95
CA LEU A 132 -8.28 -11.44 10.24
C LEU A 132 -9.64 -12.13 10.25
N GLN A 133 -10.52 -11.66 11.11
CA GLN A 133 -11.89 -12.15 11.25
C GLN A 133 -12.88 -11.17 10.64
N GLN A 134 -13.70 -11.68 9.71
CA GLN A 134 -14.82 -10.91 9.14
C GLN A 134 -15.82 -10.52 10.23
N GLY A 135 -16.36 -9.31 10.16
CA GLY A 135 -17.28 -8.73 11.15
C GLY A 135 -16.58 -8.14 12.38
N VAL A 136 -15.31 -8.47 12.60
CA VAL A 136 -14.49 -7.91 13.69
C VAL A 136 -13.43 -6.98 13.11
N ASP A 137 -12.51 -7.50 12.30
CA ASP A 137 -11.40 -6.75 11.74
C ASP A 137 -11.76 -6.03 10.44
N TYR A 138 -12.65 -6.62 9.65
CA TYR A 138 -13.10 -6.07 8.37
C TYR A 138 -14.56 -6.43 8.07
N SER A 139 -15.18 -5.64 7.20
CA SER A 139 -16.50 -5.86 6.63
C SER A 139 -16.42 -5.73 5.10
N PHE A 140 -17.45 -6.14 4.38
CA PHE A 140 -17.50 -5.96 2.93
C PHE A 140 -18.24 -4.70 2.54
N TYR A 141 -17.70 -3.98 1.57
CA TYR A 141 -18.36 -2.91 0.85
C TYR A 141 -18.72 -3.41 -0.55
N ASP A 142 -20.02 -3.45 -0.86
CA ASP A 142 -20.52 -3.91 -2.15
C ASP A 142 -20.54 -2.76 -3.17
N ILE A 143 -19.96 -3.00 -4.35
CA ILE A 143 -19.97 -2.04 -5.45
C ILE A 143 -19.93 -2.76 -6.79
N ALA A 144 -20.82 -2.39 -7.71
CA ALA A 144 -20.83 -2.91 -9.08
C ALA A 144 -20.76 -4.45 -9.19
N GLY A 145 -21.34 -5.19 -8.23
CA GLY A 145 -21.33 -6.66 -8.21
C GLY A 145 -20.03 -7.30 -7.71
N VAL A 146 -19.08 -6.52 -7.20
CA VAL A 146 -17.89 -7.01 -6.48
C VAL A 146 -17.92 -6.55 -5.02
N GLN A 147 -17.13 -7.20 -4.19
CA GLN A 147 -17.00 -6.87 -2.77
C GLN A 147 -15.59 -6.39 -2.47
N ILE A 148 -15.45 -5.32 -1.69
CA ILE A 148 -14.16 -4.81 -1.20
C ILE A 148 -14.08 -5.07 0.31
N PRO A 149 -13.05 -5.76 0.82
CA PRO A 149 -12.82 -5.84 2.25
C PRO A 149 -12.41 -4.47 2.80
N VAL A 150 -13.23 -3.87 3.65
CA VAL A 150 -12.96 -2.60 4.34
C VAL A 150 -12.59 -2.89 5.78
N LEU A 151 -11.42 -2.44 6.21
CA LEU A 151 -10.97 -2.59 7.60
C LEU A 151 -11.82 -1.72 8.54
N ASN A 152 -12.21 -2.27 9.69
CA ASN A 152 -13.15 -1.60 10.60
C ASN A 152 -12.46 -0.55 11.49
N ASP A 153 -11.24 -0.82 11.97
CA ASP A 153 -10.50 0.07 12.89
C ASP A 153 -9.55 1.03 12.15
N VAL A 154 -10.15 1.90 11.33
CA VAL A 154 -9.47 2.89 10.50
C VAL A 154 -10.12 4.27 10.69
N GLU A 155 -9.39 5.35 10.39
CA GLU A 155 -9.90 6.72 10.52
C GLU A 155 -10.79 7.08 9.32
N THR A 156 -10.31 6.78 8.11
CA THR A 156 -11.03 7.03 6.86
C THR A 156 -10.66 5.99 5.83
N THR A 157 -11.64 5.56 5.04
CA THR A 157 -11.45 4.67 3.90
C THR A 157 -11.85 5.39 2.62
N LEU A 158 -10.95 5.40 1.64
CA LEU A 158 -11.23 5.87 0.28
C LEU A 158 -11.59 4.66 -0.58
N ILE A 159 -12.84 4.59 -1.05
CA ILE A 159 -13.24 3.61 -2.05
C ILE A 159 -12.89 4.16 -3.41
N CYS A 160 -12.13 3.40 -4.19
CA CYS A 160 -11.57 3.87 -5.44
C CYS A 160 -11.83 2.92 -6.61
N GLN A 161 -11.96 3.49 -7.80
CA GLN A 161 -11.96 2.77 -9.07
C GLN A 161 -10.65 3.05 -9.80
N THR A 162 -9.95 2.02 -10.25
CA THR A 162 -8.71 2.19 -11.03
C THR A 162 -9.03 2.79 -12.40
N GLN A 163 -8.19 3.72 -12.84
CA GLN A 163 -8.31 4.39 -14.14
C GLN A 163 -7.15 3.98 -15.05
N ASP A 164 -5.92 4.31 -14.65
CA ASP A 164 -4.72 4.07 -15.45
C ASP A 164 -3.69 3.25 -14.68
N THR A 165 -2.93 2.46 -15.43
CA THR A 165 -1.78 1.69 -14.94
C THR A 165 -0.65 1.78 -15.95
N PHE A 166 0.56 2.01 -15.47
CA PHE A 166 1.75 2.01 -16.31
C PHE A 166 2.90 1.25 -15.63
N PRO A 167 3.51 0.28 -16.34
CA PRO A 167 4.67 -0.45 -15.83
C PRO A 167 5.92 0.44 -15.90
N VAL A 168 6.71 0.44 -14.83
CA VAL A 168 8.01 1.11 -14.72
C VAL A 168 8.96 0.16 -14.01
N ASP A 169 9.96 -0.35 -14.74
CA ASP A 169 10.87 -1.39 -14.27
C ASP A 169 10.13 -2.59 -13.65
N ASN A 170 10.30 -2.82 -12.35
CA ASN A 170 9.67 -3.88 -11.56
C ASN A 170 8.44 -3.41 -10.78
N HIS A 171 7.86 -2.26 -11.13
CA HIS A 171 6.68 -1.70 -10.49
C HIS A 171 5.59 -1.38 -11.51
N GLU A 172 4.37 -1.26 -11.00
CA GLU A 172 3.29 -0.56 -11.67
C GLU A 172 2.94 0.69 -10.88
N ILE A 173 2.74 1.79 -11.60
CA ILE A 173 2.16 3.00 -11.04
C ILE A 173 0.68 3.01 -11.44
N TRP A 174 -0.17 3.24 -10.45
CA TRP A 174 -1.62 3.19 -10.55
C TRP A 174 -2.21 4.56 -10.30
N VAL A 175 -3.19 4.94 -11.12
CA VAL A 175 -4.07 6.07 -10.91
C VAL A 175 -5.46 5.54 -10.63
N ALA A 176 -6.11 6.06 -9.58
CA ALA A 176 -7.46 5.68 -9.23
C ALA A 176 -8.31 6.92 -8.89
N SER A 177 -9.58 6.87 -9.29
CA SER A 177 -10.58 7.86 -8.87
C SER A 177 -11.17 7.47 -7.55
N VAL A 178 -11.30 8.43 -6.64
CA VAL A 178 -12.07 8.25 -5.40
C VAL A 178 -13.54 8.34 -5.75
N VAL A 179 -14.32 7.29 -5.44
CA VAL A 179 -15.75 7.19 -5.76
C VAL A 179 -16.64 7.26 -4.52
N ASP A 180 -16.09 6.92 -3.34
CA ASP A 180 -16.77 7.08 -2.05
C ASP A 180 -15.74 7.27 -0.92
N ILE A 181 -16.16 7.89 0.18
CA ILE A 181 -15.32 8.14 1.36
C ILE A 181 -16.09 7.74 2.62
N LEU A 182 -15.57 6.75 3.33
CA LEU A 182 -16.13 6.26 4.57
C LEU A 182 -15.36 6.86 5.75
N HIS A 183 -16.06 7.54 6.64
CA HIS A 183 -15.48 8.12 7.86
C HIS A 183 -15.88 7.32 9.09
N ASN A 184 -14.89 6.94 9.90
CA ASN A 184 -15.16 6.33 11.19
C ASN A 184 -15.40 7.40 12.26
N LYS A 185 -16.65 7.50 12.73
CA LYS A 185 -17.09 8.51 13.70
C LYS A 185 -16.36 8.44 15.05
N THR A 186 -15.70 7.31 15.35
CA THR A 186 -14.85 7.15 16.54
C THR A 186 -13.64 8.08 16.48
N TYR A 187 -13.15 8.40 15.28
CA TYR A 187 -11.98 9.25 15.05
C TYR A 187 -12.42 10.64 14.56
N SER A 188 -12.76 11.52 15.50
CA SER A 188 -13.25 12.88 15.19
C SER A 188 -12.14 13.90 14.94
N GLN A 189 -10.92 13.62 15.40
CA GLN A 189 -9.76 14.49 15.25
C GLN A 189 -8.81 13.94 14.20
N LYS A 190 -8.28 14.83 13.35
CA LYS A 190 -7.28 14.47 12.34
C LYS A 190 -6.03 13.96 13.03
N SER A 191 -5.68 12.70 12.80
CA SER A 191 -4.46 12.13 13.38
C SER A 191 -3.24 12.25 12.48
N GLY A 192 -3.48 12.49 11.18
CA GLY A 192 -2.46 12.40 10.13
C GLY A 192 -2.09 10.97 9.73
N GLY A 193 -2.73 9.99 10.36
CA GLY A 193 -2.47 8.57 10.22
C GLY A 193 -1.13 8.14 10.84
N ILE A 194 -0.72 6.92 10.50
CA ILE A 194 0.61 6.41 10.85
C ILE A 194 1.66 6.80 9.80
N LEU A 195 2.84 7.18 10.27
CA LEU A 195 4.00 7.45 9.43
C LEU A 195 4.99 6.28 9.54
N TYR A 196 5.58 5.88 8.42
CA TYR A 196 6.72 4.98 8.39
C TYR A 196 7.99 5.80 8.22
N PHE A 197 8.91 5.68 9.18
CA PHE A 197 10.19 6.39 9.18
C PHE A 197 11.21 5.59 9.99
N ASP A 198 12.46 5.53 9.51
CA ASP A 198 13.55 4.82 10.16
C ASP A 198 13.17 3.39 10.61
N ARG A 199 12.59 2.62 9.69
CA ARG A 199 12.13 1.23 9.90
C ARG A 199 11.08 1.06 11.01
N GLY A 200 10.47 2.15 11.48
CA GLY A 200 9.46 2.16 12.53
C GLY A 200 8.17 2.87 12.11
N PHE A 201 7.11 2.66 12.89
CA PHE A 201 5.86 3.39 12.77
C PHE A 201 5.80 4.50 13.82
N HIS A 202 5.38 5.68 13.41
CA HIS A 202 5.34 6.90 14.20
C HIS A 202 3.99 7.59 14.06
N LYS A 203 3.70 8.49 14.99
CA LYS A 203 2.58 9.42 14.91
C LYS A 203 3.10 10.82 14.56
N ILE A 204 2.24 11.66 13.99
CA ILE A 204 2.58 13.06 13.78
C ILE A 204 2.89 13.74 15.12
N GLY A 205 3.96 14.53 15.13
CA GLY A 205 4.40 15.33 16.27
C GLY A 205 3.65 16.67 16.40
N LYS A 206 4.23 17.62 17.12
CA LYS A 206 3.72 18.99 17.16
C LYS A 206 3.99 19.69 15.82
N SER A 207 3.08 20.57 15.41
CA SER A 207 3.31 21.48 14.30
C SER A 207 4.52 22.38 14.60
N LEU A 208 5.29 22.65 13.55
CA LEU A 208 6.31 23.69 13.58
C LEU A 208 5.61 25.03 13.31
N SER A 209 5.99 26.06 14.06
CA SER A 209 5.61 27.45 13.78
C SER A 209 6.82 28.19 13.25
N GLU A 210 6.58 29.14 12.34
CA GLU A 210 7.55 30.20 12.07
C GLU A 210 7.58 31.11 13.31
N ASP A 211 8.77 31.55 13.73
CA ASP A 211 8.94 32.52 14.81
C ASP A 211 8.41 33.90 14.42
#